data_AF-A0A1V4QQT6-F1
#
_entry.id   AF-A0A1V4QQT6-F1
#
_cell.length_a   1.000
_cell.length_b   1.000
_cell.length_c   1.000
_cell.angle_alpha   90.00
_cell.angle_beta   90.00
_cell.angle_gamma   90.00
#
_symmetry.space_group_name_H-M   'P 1'
#
loop_
_entity.id
_entity.type
_entity.pdbx_description
1 polymer ?
#
loop_
_entity_poly.entity_id
_entity_poly.type
_entity_poly.pdbx_seq_one_letter_code
_entity_poly.pdbx_strand_id
1 'polypeptide(L)'
;MNPDYALRSDRKPPWLRVTVRAPDGRLRKGVAEAVARMELEYVVLTSVTRDDLEDGGAGHFVRTVQTIRERRPTIRVEVLIPDFEGDQRALATLLECAPEVVGHNIETVPRLYRSVRPGADYERSIKVLRTLKRLDGNIITKSGLMLGLGEREEEVRSAMRDLRDAGCDLLVIGQYLQPRSSYQAEGMYESCVNE
;
A
#
# COMPACT_ATOMS: atom_id res chain seq x y z
N MET A 1 -14.54 -6.15 24.25
CA MET A 1 -14.09 -5.33 23.10
C MET A 1 -13.25 -4.22 23.71
N ASN A 2 -11.94 -4.19 23.49
CA ASN A 2 -11.03 -3.31 24.23
C ASN A 2 -11.22 -1.84 23.77
N PRO A 3 -11.54 -0.89 24.66
CA PRO A 3 -11.69 0.53 24.29
C PRO A 3 -10.38 1.21 23.84
N ASP A 4 -9.22 0.56 23.98
CA ASP A 4 -7.91 1.11 23.60
C ASP A 4 -7.56 1.01 22.10
N TYR A 5 -8.48 0.53 21.25
CA TYR A 5 -8.32 0.54 19.78
C TYR A 5 -8.50 1.96 19.19
N ALA A 6 -7.87 2.97 19.80
CA ALA A 6 -7.82 4.32 19.27
C ALA A 6 -7.03 4.31 17.95
N LEU A 7 -7.76 4.41 16.86
CA LEU A 7 -7.23 4.59 15.51
C LEU A 7 -6.26 5.77 15.51
N ARG A 8 -4.97 5.48 15.31
CA ARG A 8 -3.89 6.47 15.27
C ARG A 8 -4.07 7.40 14.07
N SER A 9 -4.79 8.50 14.29
CA SER A 9 -5.11 9.51 13.27
C SER A 9 -3.89 10.34 12.87
N ASP A 10 -2.83 10.32 13.67
CA ASP A 10 -1.56 11.01 13.51
C ASP A 10 -0.70 10.45 12.36
N ARG A 11 -0.93 9.19 11.96
CA ARG A 11 -0.25 8.57 10.79
C ARG A 11 -1.01 8.74 9.48
N LYS A 12 -2.18 9.39 9.49
CA LYS A 12 -2.99 9.54 8.28
C LYS A 12 -2.32 10.54 7.32
N PRO A 13 -1.97 10.14 6.09
CA PRO A 13 -1.48 11.08 5.09
C PRO A 13 -2.50 12.18 4.81
N PRO A 14 -2.08 13.45 4.70
CA PRO A 14 -3.00 14.57 4.53
C PRO A 14 -3.78 14.52 3.20
N TRP A 15 -3.22 13.85 2.19
CA TRP A 15 -3.87 13.59 0.91
C TRP A 15 -4.80 12.37 0.91
N LEU A 16 -4.71 11.48 1.90
CA LEU A 16 -5.47 10.23 1.91
C LEU A 16 -6.87 10.44 2.49
N ARG A 17 -7.91 10.19 1.69
CA ARG A 17 -9.30 10.30 2.13
C ARG A 17 -9.88 8.94 2.54
N VAL A 18 -9.42 8.42 3.68
CA VAL A 18 -9.97 7.20 4.29
C VAL A 18 -10.47 7.49 5.70
N THR A 19 -11.59 6.86 6.08
CA THR A 19 -12.09 6.80 7.45
C THR A 19 -11.83 5.41 7.98
N VAL A 20 -11.05 5.31 9.06
CA VAL A 20 -10.79 4.02 9.68
C VAL A 20 -11.94 3.69 10.65
N ARG A 21 -12.35 2.43 10.68
CA ARG A 21 -13.41 1.90 11.55
C ARG A 21 -12.89 0.64 12.27
N ALA A 22 -13.57 0.27 13.35
CA ALA A 22 -13.29 -0.99 14.04
C ALA A 22 -13.39 -2.20 13.09
N PRO A 23 -12.61 -3.28 13.33
CA PRO A 23 -12.72 -4.50 12.53
C PRO A 23 -14.14 -5.05 12.49
N ASP A 24 -14.62 -5.38 11.29
CA ASP A 24 -15.87 -6.12 11.08
C ASP A 24 -15.57 -7.54 10.56
N GLY A 25 -15.98 -8.55 11.33
CA GLY A 25 -15.82 -9.96 10.94
C GLY A 25 -16.61 -10.36 9.69
N ARG A 26 -17.62 -9.58 9.29
CA ARG A 26 -18.44 -9.83 8.09
C ARG A 26 -17.77 -9.35 6.80
N LEU A 27 -16.79 -8.44 6.91
CA LEU A 27 -16.17 -7.77 5.76
C LEU A 27 -15.62 -8.77 4.73
N ARG A 28 -14.95 -9.83 5.19
CA ARG A 28 -14.34 -10.85 4.32
C ARG A 28 -15.36 -11.56 3.45
N LYS A 29 -16.50 -11.95 4.04
CA LYS A 29 -17.60 -12.59 3.31
C LYS A 29 -18.23 -11.64 2.30
N GLY A 30 -18.42 -10.37 2.69
CA GLY A 30 -18.96 -9.34 1.80
C GLY A 30 -18.05 -9.07 0.60
N VAL A 31 -16.73 -9.01 0.79
CA VAL A 31 -15.76 -8.85 -0.31
C VAL A 31 -15.83 -10.06 -1.25
N ALA A 32 -15.79 -11.29 -0.72
CA ALA A 32 -15.86 -12.49 -1.55
C ALA A 32 -17.18 -12.60 -2.34
N GLU A 33 -18.30 -12.17 -1.75
CA GLU A 33 -19.60 -12.08 -2.41
C GLU A 33 -19.60 -11.04 -3.53
N ALA A 34 -19.03 -9.85 -3.30
CA ALA A 34 -18.92 -8.82 -4.32
C ALA A 34 -18.07 -9.30 -5.50
N VAL A 35 -16.90 -9.90 -5.21
CA VAL A 35 -16.00 -10.45 -6.21
C VAL A 35 -16.69 -11.51 -7.08
N ALA A 36 -17.42 -12.44 -6.46
CA ALA A 36 -18.15 -13.48 -7.18
C ALA A 36 -19.29 -12.89 -8.03
N ARG A 37 -20.05 -11.93 -7.50
CA ARG A 37 -21.17 -11.29 -8.21
C ARG A 37 -20.73 -10.43 -9.40
N MET A 38 -19.53 -9.84 -9.32
CA MET A 38 -18.95 -9.01 -10.38
C MET A 38 -18.16 -9.83 -11.41
N GLU A 39 -18.05 -11.14 -11.22
CA GLU A 39 -17.32 -12.06 -12.11
C GLU A 39 -15.87 -11.64 -12.39
N LEU A 40 -15.22 -11.04 -11.39
CA LEU A 40 -13.85 -10.52 -11.55
C LEU A 40 -12.84 -11.64 -11.79
N GLU A 41 -11.89 -11.38 -12.68
CA GLU A 41 -10.73 -12.24 -12.94
C GLU A 41 -9.47 -11.81 -12.17
N TYR A 42 -9.43 -10.54 -11.73
CA TYR A 42 -8.33 -9.94 -11.01
C TYR A 42 -8.86 -8.99 -9.93
N VAL A 43 -8.32 -9.09 -8.72
CA VAL A 43 -8.70 -8.24 -7.58
C VAL A 43 -7.46 -7.66 -6.93
N VAL A 44 -7.48 -6.36 -6.65
CA VAL A 44 -6.52 -5.71 -5.76
C VAL A 44 -7.16 -5.56 -4.39
N LEU A 45 -6.53 -6.11 -3.35
CA LEU A 45 -6.90 -5.91 -1.96
C LEU A 45 -5.95 -4.93 -1.30
N THR A 46 -6.49 -3.99 -0.54
CA THR A 46 -5.69 -3.08 0.29
C THR A 46 -6.34 -2.83 1.63
N SER A 47 -5.61 -2.23 2.56
CA SER A 47 -6.10 -1.88 3.88
C SER A 47 -5.56 -0.54 4.35
N VAL A 48 -6.19 -0.02 5.38
CA VAL A 48 -5.55 0.95 6.28
C VAL A 48 -4.45 0.28 7.09
N THR A 49 -3.51 1.07 7.59
CA THR A 49 -2.53 0.60 8.59
C THR A 49 -3.25 0.24 9.90
N ARG A 50 -2.84 -0.87 10.53
CA ARG A 50 -3.43 -1.41 11.76
C ARG A 50 -2.36 -1.72 12.80
N ASP A 51 -1.61 -0.70 13.20
CA ASP A 51 -0.57 -0.80 14.25
C ASP A 51 -1.15 -1.21 15.61
N ASP A 52 -2.48 -1.14 15.76
CA ASP A 52 -3.21 -1.62 16.91
C ASP A 52 -3.36 -3.15 16.95
N LEU A 53 -2.99 -3.86 15.87
CA LEU A 53 -2.96 -5.31 15.78
C LEU A 53 -1.51 -5.81 15.82
N GLU A 54 -1.29 -6.92 16.54
CA GLU A 54 0.04 -7.55 16.68
C GLU A 54 0.67 -7.93 15.34
N ASP A 55 -0.12 -8.38 14.36
CA ASP A 55 0.34 -8.76 13.02
C ASP A 55 0.21 -7.62 11.98
N GLY A 56 -0.09 -6.40 12.43
CA GLY A 56 -0.36 -5.25 11.57
C GLY A 56 -1.54 -5.42 10.60
N GLY A 57 -2.35 -6.48 10.76
CA GLY A 57 -3.42 -6.88 9.87
C GLY A 57 -3.06 -7.91 8.78
N ALA A 58 -1.83 -8.43 8.75
CA ALA A 58 -1.39 -9.40 7.73
C ALA A 58 -2.30 -10.64 7.63
N GLY A 59 -2.71 -11.23 8.76
CA GLY A 59 -3.63 -12.36 8.76
C GLY A 59 -5.04 -12.01 8.26
N HIS A 60 -5.42 -10.72 8.27
CA HIS A 60 -6.67 -10.29 7.64
C HIS A 60 -6.60 -10.39 6.12
N PHE A 61 -5.47 -10.01 5.50
CA PHE A 61 -5.26 -10.23 4.06
C PHE A 61 -5.37 -11.72 3.74
N VAL A 62 -4.62 -12.58 4.45
CA VAL A 62 -4.60 -14.02 4.20
C VAL A 62 -6.00 -14.62 4.21
N ARG A 63 -6.76 -14.39 5.29
CA ARG A 63 -8.11 -14.91 5.41
C ARG A 63 -9.05 -14.37 4.34
N THR A 64 -8.87 -13.12 3.92
CA THR A 64 -9.72 -12.52 2.87
C THR A 64 -9.44 -13.15 1.51
N VAL A 65 -8.16 -13.35 1.16
CA VAL A 65 -7.77 -14.02 -0.09
C VAL A 65 -8.28 -15.45 -0.12
N GLN A 66 -8.15 -16.20 0.99
CA GLN A 66 -8.68 -17.56 1.11
C GLN A 66 -10.20 -17.60 0.89
N THR A 67 -10.97 -16.73 1.57
CA THR A 67 -12.43 -16.66 1.39
C THR A 67 -12.85 -16.26 -0.03
N ILE A 68 -12.06 -15.42 -0.72
CA ILE A 68 -12.28 -15.09 -2.13
C ILE A 68 -12.06 -16.34 -3.01
N ARG A 69 -10.95 -17.05 -2.81
CA ARG A 69 -10.59 -18.24 -3.60
C ARG A 69 -11.50 -19.43 -3.35
N GLU A 70 -12.10 -19.56 -2.16
CA GLU A 70 -13.18 -20.53 -1.89
C GLU A 70 -14.36 -20.39 -2.86
N ARG A 71 -14.65 -19.16 -3.32
CA ARG A 71 -15.74 -18.89 -4.27
C ARG A 71 -15.28 -18.78 -5.71
N ARG A 72 -14.04 -18.34 -5.94
CA ARG A 72 -13.44 -18.15 -7.27
C ARG A 72 -12.00 -18.70 -7.28
N PRO A 73 -11.80 -20.02 -7.44
CA PRO A 73 -10.48 -20.63 -7.30
C PRO A 73 -9.41 -20.14 -8.29
N THR A 74 -9.83 -19.66 -9.47
CA THR A 74 -8.94 -19.21 -10.55
C THR A 74 -8.65 -17.70 -10.52
N ILE A 75 -9.14 -16.97 -9.51
CA ILE A 75 -8.98 -15.53 -9.45
C ILE A 75 -7.53 -15.15 -9.11
N ARG A 76 -7.03 -14.13 -9.80
CA ARG A 76 -5.74 -13.51 -9.50
C ARG A 76 -5.94 -12.39 -8.48
N VAL A 77 -5.03 -12.31 -7.52
CA VAL A 77 -5.07 -11.42 -6.39
C VAL A 77 -3.75 -10.68 -6.26
N GLU A 78 -3.85 -9.35 -6.25
CA GLU A 78 -2.78 -8.46 -5.81
C GLU A 78 -3.10 -7.94 -4.42
N VAL A 79 -2.10 -7.89 -3.56
CA VAL A 79 -2.22 -7.27 -2.23
C VAL A 79 -1.37 -6.01 -2.18
N LEU A 80 -2.00 -4.85 -1.97
CA LEU A 80 -1.35 -3.57 -1.73
C LEU A 80 -1.31 -3.30 -0.22
N ILE A 81 -0.14 -3.47 0.37
CA ILE A 81 0.05 -3.55 1.83
C ILE A 81 0.60 -2.26 2.47
N PRO A 82 0.31 -2.02 3.76
CA PRO A 82 1.06 -1.06 4.56
C PRO A 82 2.51 -1.56 4.79
N ASP A 83 3.32 -0.79 5.52
CA ASP A 83 4.71 -1.17 5.80
C ASP A 83 4.86 -2.24 6.89
N PHE A 84 3.77 -2.58 7.61
CA PHE A 84 3.75 -3.46 8.79
C PHE A 84 4.86 -3.13 9.82
N GLU A 85 5.26 -1.86 9.91
CA GLU A 85 6.42 -1.41 10.69
C GLU A 85 7.73 -2.17 10.38
N GLY A 86 7.81 -2.83 9.22
CA GLY A 86 8.95 -3.64 8.79
C GLY A 86 8.99 -5.04 9.42
N ASP A 87 7.90 -5.51 10.03
CA ASP A 87 7.82 -6.83 10.62
C ASP A 87 7.90 -7.93 9.56
N GLN A 88 9.01 -8.67 9.59
CA GLN A 88 9.26 -9.76 8.65
C GLN A 88 8.32 -10.95 8.88
N ARG A 89 7.81 -11.14 10.11
CA ARG A 89 6.83 -12.20 10.39
C ARG A 89 5.49 -11.87 9.75
N ALA A 90 5.01 -10.63 9.88
CA ALA A 90 3.83 -10.16 9.17
C ALA A 90 3.96 -10.33 7.65
N LEU A 91 5.12 -9.98 7.07
CA LEU A 91 5.39 -10.18 5.64
C LEU A 91 5.41 -11.67 5.25
N ALA A 92 6.01 -12.54 6.06
CA ALA A 92 6.02 -13.98 5.82
C ALA A 92 4.59 -14.57 5.87
N THR A 93 3.81 -14.20 6.88
CA THR A 93 2.39 -14.57 7.01
C THR A 93 1.59 -14.13 5.78
N LEU A 94 1.80 -12.90 5.29
CA LEU A 94 1.10 -12.41 4.10
C LEU A 94 1.34 -13.33 2.88
N LEU A 95 2.57 -13.81 2.69
CA LEU A 95 2.93 -14.67 1.56
C LEU A 95 2.26 -16.05 1.61
N GLU A 96 1.76 -16.50 2.75
CA GLU A 96 1.01 -17.77 2.87
C GLU A 96 -0.26 -17.78 2.02
N CYS A 97 -0.80 -16.61 1.66
CA CYS A 97 -1.95 -16.54 0.76
C CYS A 97 -1.57 -16.60 -0.72
N ALA A 98 -0.28 -16.76 -1.06
CA ALA A 98 0.24 -16.87 -2.42
C ALA A 98 -0.39 -15.85 -3.39
N PRO A 99 -0.25 -14.54 -3.14
CA PRO A 99 -0.75 -13.52 -4.07
C PRO A 99 0.07 -13.54 -5.37
N GLU A 100 -0.53 -13.16 -6.49
CA GLU A 100 0.19 -13.03 -7.75
C GLU A 100 1.10 -11.80 -7.76
N VAL A 101 0.73 -10.74 -7.03
CA VAL A 101 1.52 -9.50 -6.88
C VAL A 101 1.43 -8.99 -5.45
N VAL A 102 2.57 -8.56 -4.87
CA VAL A 102 2.61 -7.80 -3.62
C VAL A 102 3.05 -6.37 -3.90
N GLY A 103 2.13 -5.43 -3.73
CA GLY A 103 2.35 -4.00 -3.84
C GLY A 103 2.69 -3.36 -2.50
N HIS A 104 3.72 -2.52 -2.47
CA HIS A 104 3.95 -1.55 -1.40
C HIS A 104 4.43 -0.24 -2.01
N ASN A 105 3.57 0.80 -1.98
CA ASN A 105 3.92 2.08 -2.57
C ASN A 105 4.89 2.86 -1.68
N ILE A 106 5.88 3.50 -2.29
CA ILE A 106 6.71 4.52 -1.63
C ILE A 106 6.08 5.92 -1.71
N GLU A 107 5.20 6.14 -2.70
CA GLU A 107 4.41 7.35 -2.97
C GLU A 107 5.22 8.59 -3.37
N THR A 108 6.35 8.88 -2.73
CA THR A 108 7.17 10.07 -3.04
C THR A 108 8.65 9.85 -2.73
N VAL A 109 9.46 10.88 -2.97
CA VAL A 109 10.91 10.90 -2.76
C VAL A 109 11.28 11.12 -1.27
N PRO A 110 12.49 10.72 -0.82
CA PRO A 110 12.89 10.77 0.60
C PRO A 110 12.70 12.14 1.27
N ARG A 111 13.03 13.23 0.57
CA ARG A 111 12.90 14.61 1.10
C ARG A 111 11.46 14.97 1.48
N LEU A 112 10.48 14.49 0.71
CA LEU A 112 9.06 14.77 0.91
C LEU A 112 8.36 13.75 1.81
N TYR A 113 9.05 12.68 2.20
CA TYR A 113 8.41 11.53 2.81
C TYR A 113 7.68 11.85 4.11
N ARG A 114 8.29 12.67 4.98
CA ARG A 114 7.71 13.04 6.28
C ARG A 114 6.45 13.90 6.15
N SER A 115 6.39 14.80 5.15
CA SER A 115 5.23 15.67 4.93
C SER A 115 4.10 14.94 4.21
N VAL A 116 4.45 14.08 3.25
CA VAL A 116 3.48 13.31 2.46
C VAL A 116 2.97 12.10 3.22
N ARG A 117 3.80 11.41 4.01
CA ARG A 117 3.44 10.18 4.74
C ARG A 117 3.85 10.23 6.22
N PRO A 118 3.14 11.01 7.06
CA PRO A 118 3.40 11.07 8.49
C PRO A 118 3.43 9.68 9.13
N GLY A 119 4.51 9.38 9.85
CA GLY A 119 4.72 8.10 10.52
C GLY A 119 5.17 6.93 9.61
N ALA A 120 5.31 7.14 8.30
CA ALA A 120 6.02 6.20 7.44
C ALA A 120 7.51 6.55 7.36
N ASP A 121 8.34 5.57 7.02
CA ASP A 121 9.78 5.75 6.79
C ASP A 121 10.18 5.23 5.40
N TYR A 122 10.99 6.01 4.67
CA TYR A 122 11.36 5.71 3.29
C TYR A 122 12.20 4.43 3.22
N GLU A 123 13.25 4.36 4.04
CA GLU A 123 14.16 3.21 4.10
C GLU A 123 13.45 1.93 4.51
N ARG A 124 12.51 2.02 5.46
CA ARG A 124 11.62 0.92 5.84
C ARG A 124 10.80 0.44 4.66
N SER A 125 10.26 1.34 3.86
CA SER A 125 9.41 1.00 2.71
C SER A 125 10.22 0.32 1.60
N ILE A 126 11.44 0.78 1.34
CA ILE A 126 12.41 0.10 0.47
C ILE A 126 12.78 -1.28 1.04
N LYS A 127 13.02 -1.39 2.35
CA LYS A 127 13.35 -2.65 3.03
C LYS A 127 12.20 -3.67 3.01
N VAL A 128 10.94 -3.23 2.99
CA VAL A 128 9.77 -4.11 2.83
C VAL A 128 9.85 -4.83 1.48
N LEU A 129 10.04 -4.11 0.38
CA LEU A 129 10.18 -4.70 -0.97
C LEU A 129 11.36 -5.67 -1.04
N ARG A 130 12.52 -5.26 -0.51
CA ARG A 130 13.71 -6.13 -0.44
C ARG A 130 13.47 -7.39 0.40
N THR A 131 12.69 -7.28 1.47
CA THR A 131 12.36 -8.41 2.34
C THR A 131 11.39 -9.37 1.65
N LEU A 132 10.38 -8.87 0.94
CA LEU A 132 9.48 -9.70 0.14
C LEU A 132 10.27 -10.55 -0.86
N LYS A 133 11.19 -9.93 -1.62
CA LYS A 133 12.07 -10.65 -2.55
C LYS A 133 13.02 -11.65 -1.88
N ARG A 134 13.44 -11.39 -0.65
CA ARG A 134 14.25 -12.35 0.13
C ARG A 134 13.43 -13.54 0.61
N LEU A 135 12.18 -13.32 1.02
CA LEU A 135 11.29 -14.36 1.51
C LEU A 135 10.76 -15.25 0.38
N ASP A 136 10.45 -14.65 -0.77
CA ASP A 136 10.07 -15.35 -1.99
C ASP A 136 10.73 -14.66 -3.19
N GLY A 137 11.72 -15.31 -3.81
CA GLY A 137 12.43 -14.75 -4.96
C GLY A 137 11.56 -14.64 -6.23
N ASN A 138 10.45 -15.38 -6.30
CA ASN A 138 9.57 -15.42 -7.46
C ASN A 138 8.37 -14.48 -7.34
N ILE A 139 8.09 -13.94 -6.15
CA ILE A 139 6.96 -13.03 -5.97
C ILE A 139 7.14 -11.77 -6.83
N ILE A 140 6.10 -11.38 -7.56
CA ILE A 140 6.11 -10.11 -8.29
C ILE A 140 5.88 -8.99 -7.29
N THR A 141 6.84 -8.08 -7.15
CA THR A 141 6.72 -6.90 -6.30
C THR A 141 6.37 -5.67 -7.11
N LYS A 142 5.55 -4.79 -6.53
CA LYS A 142 5.08 -3.57 -7.17
C LYS A 142 5.21 -2.37 -6.24
N SER A 143 5.52 -1.21 -6.79
CA SER A 143 5.47 0.06 -6.08
C SER A 143 4.85 1.17 -6.91
N GLY A 144 4.58 2.28 -6.25
CA GLY A 144 3.92 3.45 -6.81
C GLY A 144 4.64 4.74 -6.42
N LEU A 145 4.70 5.68 -7.36
CA LEU A 145 5.16 7.05 -7.18
C LEU A 145 4.08 8.02 -7.69
N MET A 146 3.74 9.01 -6.88
CA MET A 146 2.93 10.15 -7.27
C MET A 146 3.85 11.33 -7.59
N LEU A 147 3.64 11.94 -8.76
CA LEU A 147 4.34 13.13 -9.19
C LEU A 147 3.50 14.39 -8.96
N GLY A 148 4.13 15.55 -8.91
CA GLY A 148 3.49 16.84 -8.65
C GLY A 148 3.27 17.14 -7.17
N LEU A 149 4.13 16.57 -6.30
CA LEU A 149 4.18 16.87 -4.87
C LEU A 149 5.33 17.83 -4.50
N GLY A 150 6.09 18.29 -5.50
CA GLY A 150 7.25 19.16 -5.34
C GLY A 150 8.59 18.42 -5.41
N GLU A 151 8.58 17.17 -5.88
CA GLU A 151 9.78 16.38 -6.16
C GLU A 151 10.50 16.90 -7.41
N ARG A 152 11.83 16.76 -7.44
CA ARG A 152 12.64 17.06 -8.62
C ARG A 152 12.88 15.80 -9.44
N GLU A 153 13.14 15.96 -10.74
CA GLU A 153 13.34 14.83 -11.65
C GLU A 153 14.48 13.91 -11.20
N GLU A 154 15.59 14.47 -10.72
CA GLU A 154 16.74 13.74 -10.20
C GLU A 154 16.41 12.93 -8.94
N GLU A 155 15.50 13.43 -8.09
CA GLU A 155 15.03 12.72 -6.90
C GLU A 155 14.14 11.54 -7.31
N VAL A 156 13.28 11.72 -8.32
CA VAL A 156 12.46 10.65 -8.90
C VAL A 156 13.36 9.56 -9.49
N ARG A 157 14.36 9.94 -10.29
CA ARG A 157 15.34 9.00 -10.86
C ARG A 157 16.11 8.26 -9.77
N SER A 158 16.40 8.90 -8.64
CA SER A 158 17.02 8.22 -7.50
C SER A 158 16.08 7.21 -6.86
N ALA A 159 14.84 7.59 -6.58
CA ALA A 159 13.85 6.68 -6.02
C ALA A 159 13.57 5.48 -6.93
N MET A 160 13.61 5.66 -8.25
CA MET A 160 13.51 4.56 -9.22
C MET A 160 14.70 3.59 -9.13
N ARG A 161 15.92 4.09 -8.90
CA ARG A 161 17.11 3.25 -8.66
C ARG A 161 16.97 2.49 -7.35
N ASP A 162 16.53 3.15 -6.28
CA ASP A 162 16.34 2.53 -4.97
C ASP A 162 15.31 1.38 -5.03
N LEU A 163 14.22 1.59 -5.77
CA LEU A 163 13.22 0.55 -6.06
C LEU A 163 13.81 -0.61 -6.87
N ARG A 164 14.60 -0.32 -7.91
CA ARG A 164 15.24 -1.35 -8.73
C ARG A 164 16.21 -2.18 -7.91
N ASP A 165 17.02 -1.54 -7.07
CA ASP A 165 18.01 -2.17 -6.19
C ASP A 165 17.35 -2.98 -5.06
N ALA A 166 16.12 -2.62 -4.66
CA ALA A 166 15.30 -3.42 -3.76
C ALA A 166 14.65 -4.63 -4.44
N GLY A 167 14.78 -4.77 -5.76
CA GLY A 167 14.15 -5.84 -6.54
C GLY A 167 12.67 -5.58 -6.83
N CYS A 168 12.24 -4.32 -6.96
CA CYS A 168 10.89 -4.00 -7.44
C CYS A 168 10.73 -4.38 -8.93
N ASP A 169 9.70 -5.15 -9.28
CA ASP A 169 9.46 -5.57 -10.67
C ASP A 169 8.59 -4.58 -11.45
N LEU A 170 7.54 -4.07 -10.80
CA LEU A 170 6.55 -3.19 -11.40
C LEU A 170 6.55 -1.81 -10.73
N LEU A 171 6.60 -0.74 -11.53
CA LEU A 171 6.48 0.63 -11.04
C LEU A 171 5.32 1.33 -11.74
N VAL A 172 4.41 1.89 -10.95
CA VAL A 172 3.35 2.79 -11.43
C VAL A 172 3.73 4.22 -11.09
N ILE A 173 3.70 5.10 -12.09
CA ILE A 173 3.95 6.54 -11.91
C ILE A 173 2.66 7.25 -12.32
N GLY A 174 2.09 8.03 -11.40
CA GLY A 174 0.85 8.76 -11.61
C GLY A 174 0.96 10.21 -11.18
N GLN A 175 0.09 11.06 -11.74
CA GLN A 175 -0.03 12.46 -11.31
C GLN A 175 -0.81 12.54 -9.99
N TYR A 176 -0.29 13.28 -9.01
CA TYR A 176 -1.03 13.65 -7.81
C TYR A 176 -2.21 14.54 -8.18
N LEU A 177 -3.41 14.12 -7.77
CA LEU A 177 -4.66 14.86 -7.91
C LEU A 177 -5.16 15.24 -6.52
N GLN A 178 -5.14 16.54 -6.22
CA GLN A 178 -5.56 17.07 -4.93
C GLN A 178 -7.05 16.78 -4.66
N PRO A 179 -7.40 16.07 -3.57
CA PRO A 179 -8.80 15.68 -3.34
C PRO A 179 -9.77 16.86 -3.07
N ARG A 180 -9.30 17.93 -2.40
CA ARG A 180 -9.92 19.28 -2.17
C ARG A 180 -8.84 20.26 -1.63
N SER A 181 -9.15 21.56 -1.55
CA SER A 181 -8.25 22.69 -1.21
C SER A 181 -7.53 22.68 0.15
N SER A 182 -7.63 21.61 0.95
CA SER A 182 -7.07 21.55 2.32
C SER A 182 -5.60 21.10 2.41
N TYR A 183 -5.00 20.59 1.33
CA TYR A 183 -3.59 20.21 1.28
C TYR A 183 -2.88 20.86 0.10
N GLN A 184 -2.13 21.93 0.33
CA GLN A 184 -1.22 22.47 -0.69
C GLN A 184 0.08 21.67 -0.63
N ALA A 185 0.37 20.92 -1.69
CA ALA A 185 1.74 20.49 -1.91
C ALA A 185 2.57 21.77 -2.14
N GLU A 186 3.68 21.93 -1.42
CA GLU A 186 4.52 23.12 -1.58
C GLU A 186 5.16 23.11 -2.97
N GLY A 187 4.69 24.01 -3.85
CA GLY A 187 5.29 24.30 -5.15
C GLY A 187 4.80 23.45 -6.32
N MET A 188 4.63 24.11 -7.48
CA MET A 188 4.47 23.56 -8.84
C MET A 188 3.07 23.27 -9.42
N TYR A 189 1.98 23.87 -8.95
CA TYR A 189 0.74 23.94 -9.78
C TYR A 189 0.69 25.14 -10.75
N GLU A 190 1.80 25.82 -11.05
CA GLU A 190 1.78 27.02 -11.93
C GLU A 190 2.31 26.82 -13.36
N SER A 191 3.07 25.77 -13.67
CA SER A 191 3.80 25.71 -14.96
C SER A 191 3.20 24.82 -16.05
N CYS A 192 2.22 23.95 -15.77
CA CYS A 192 1.72 22.98 -16.75
C CYS A 192 0.32 23.28 -17.32
N VAL A 193 -0.24 24.45 -17.01
CA VAL A 193 -1.56 24.89 -17.53
C VAL A 193 -1.43 26.12 -18.45
N ASN A 194 -0.21 26.63 -18.65
CA ASN A 194 0.07 27.79 -19.50
C ASN A 194 1.22 27.48 -20.48
N GLU A 195 1.02 26.53 -21.39
CA GLU A 195 1.72 26.47 -22.69
C GLU A 195 0.72 26.13 -23.79
#